data_AF-A0A2W0ADU5-F1
#
_entry.id   AF-A0A2W0ADU5-F1
#
_cell.length_a   1.000
_cell.length_b   1.000
_cell.length_c   1.000
_cell.angle_alpha   90.00
_cell.angle_beta   90.00
_cell.angle_gamma   90.00
#
_symmetry.space_group_name_H-M   'P 1'
#
loop_
_entity.id
_entity.type
_entity.pdbx_description
1 polymer ?
#
loop_
_entity_poly.entity_id
_entity_poly.type
_entity_poly.pdbx_seq_one_letter_code
_entity_poly.pdbx_strand_id
1 'polypeptide(L)'
;VVLAELSRGATKSSEQEFVERLARNHPILTPTENNWLESGRLLSKIRVDKGFHGEKLRDLHFDLLIALTARSAGARLVTSDRADFELIASYRRLQLEIW
;
A
#
# COMPACT_ATOMS: atom_id res chain seq x y z
N VAL A 1 -1.62 -6.34 -2.83
CA VAL A 1 -2.20 -5.04 -3.26
C VAL A 1 -1.49 -4.54 -4.51
N VAL A 2 -0.20 -4.18 -4.44
CA VAL A 2 0.58 -3.70 -5.61
C VAL A 2 0.41 -4.55 -6.88
N LEU A 3 0.62 -5.87 -6.82
CA LEU A 3 0.45 -6.73 -8.00
C LEU A 3 -0.97 -6.67 -8.59
N ALA A 4 -2.01 -6.55 -7.73
CA ALA A 4 -3.39 -6.41 -8.20
C ALA A 4 -3.64 -5.06 -8.88
N GLU A 5 -3.04 -3.98 -8.37
CA GLU A 5 -3.11 -2.65 -8.99
C GLU A 5 -2.38 -2.60 -10.33
N LEU A 6 -1.19 -3.21 -10.41
CA LEU A 6 -0.45 -3.36 -11.66
C LEU A 6 -1.24 -4.19 -12.69
N SER A 7 -1.81 -5.33 -12.28
CA SER A 7 -2.68 -6.14 -13.15
C SER A 7 -3.90 -5.37 -13.65
N ARG A 8 -4.54 -4.55 -12.79
CA ARG A 8 -5.68 -3.71 -13.19
C ARG A 8 -5.29 -2.65 -14.24
N GLY A 9 -4.08 -2.12 -14.14
CA GLY A 9 -3.55 -1.13 -15.10
C GLY A 9 -2.97 -1.73 -16.39
N ALA A 10 -2.62 -3.01 -16.38
CA ALA A 10 -2.05 -3.72 -17.52
C ALA A 10 -3.12 -4.03 -18.58
N THR A 11 -3.20 -3.20 -19.62
CA THR A 11 -4.23 -3.28 -20.67
C THR A 11 -3.75 -4.01 -21.92
N LYS A 12 -2.43 -4.20 -22.07
CA LYS A 12 -1.81 -4.94 -23.17
C LYS A 12 -1.27 -6.29 -22.70
N SER A 13 -1.22 -7.27 -23.60
CA SER A 13 -0.70 -8.61 -23.30
C SER A 13 0.74 -8.61 -22.79
N SER A 14 1.61 -7.75 -23.34
CA SER A 14 2.99 -7.61 -22.87
C SER A 14 3.11 -7.03 -21.46
N GLU A 15 2.20 -6.13 -21.07
CA GLU A 15 2.14 -5.57 -19.71
C GLU A 15 1.66 -6.64 -18.72
N GLN A 16 0.66 -7.44 -19.10
CA GLN A 16 0.15 -8.55 -18.29
C GLN A 16 1.23 -9.61 -18.06
N GLU A 17 1.94 -10.00 -19.13
CA GLU A 17 3.06 -10.95 -19.03
C GLU A 17 4.16 -10.41 -18.10
N PHE A 18 4.45 -9.11 -18.15
CA PHE A 18 5.40 -8.49 -17.24
C PHE A 18 4.97 -8.62 -15.77
N VAL A 19 3.71 -8.33 -15.45
CA VAL A 19 3.18 -8.46 -14.07
C VAL A 19 3.23 -9.91 -13.60
N GLU A 20 2.90 -10.87 -14.47
CA GLU A 20 3.03 -12.30 -14.13
C GLU A 20 4.49 -12.70 -13.87
N ARG A 21 5.44 -12.21 -14.67
CA ARG A 21 6.87 -12.46 -14.46
C ARG A 21 7.34 -11.88 -13.13
N LEU A 22 6.88 -10.69 -12.75
CA LEU A 22 7.16 -10.12 -11.43
C LEU A 22 6.63 -11.03 -10.31
N ALA A 23 5.39 -11.48 -10.42
CA ALA A 23 4.77 -12.36 -9.42
C ALA A 23 5.48 -13.72 -9.29
N ARG A 24 6.04 -14.25 -10.39
CA ARG A 24 6.79 -15.51 -10.39
C ARG A 24 8.22 -15.38 -9.82
N ASN A 25 8.86 -14.23 -9.98
CA ASN A 25 10.29 -14.06 -9.70
C ASN A 25 10.60 -13.38 -8.36
N HIS A 26 9.59 -12.88 -7.64
CA HIS A 26 9.78 -12.18 -6.36
C HIS A 26 8.86 -12.72 -5.26
N PRO A 27 9.30 -12.71 -3.98
CA PRO A 27 8.43 -13.06 -2.86
C PRO A 27 7.17 -12.19 -2.82
N ILE A 28 6.01 -12.83 -2.66
CA ILE A 28 4.74 -12.14 -2.50
C ILE A 28 4.44 -11.98 -1.02
N LEU A 29 4.34 -10.73 -0.58
CA LEU A 29 3.87 -10.39 0.76
C LEU A 29 2.36 -10.14 0.74
N THR A 30 1.63 -10.90 1.54
CA THR A 30 0.16 -10.81 1.62
C THR A 30 -0.25 -10.06 2.89
N PRO A 31 -1.16 -9.07 2.82
CA PRO A 31 -1.71 -8.45 4.02
C PRO A 31 -2.37 -9.50 4.91
N THR A 32 -1.99 -9.52 6.17
CA THR A 32 -2.61 -10.38 7.20
C THR A 32 -3.98 -9.85 7.60
N GLU A 33 -4.81 -10.67 8.25
CA GLU A 33 -6.08 -10.23 8.84
C GLU A 33 -5.90 -8.99 9.75
N ASN A 34 -4.84 -8.97 10.57
CA ASN A 34 -4.57 -7.83 11.42
C ASN A 34 -4.21 -6.56 10.60
N ASN A 35 -3.54 -6.69 9.45
CA ASN A 35 -3.30 -5.55 8.57
C ASN A 35 -4.61 -4.95 8.04
N TRP A 36 -5.59 -5.78 7.69
CA TRP A 36 -6.92 -5.32 7.29
C TRP A 36 -7.64 -4.58 8.43
N LEU A 37 -7.71 -5.19 9.62
CA LEU A 37 -8.36 -4.56 10.78
C LEU A 37 -7.68 -3.25 11.19
N GLU A 38 -6.35 -3.22 11.19
CA GLU A 38 -5.59 -2.01 11.52
C GLU A 38 -5.75 -0.91 10.48
N SER A 39 -5.77 -1.24 9.18
CA SER A 39 -5.97 -0.25 8.12
C SER A 39 -7.29 0.52 8.27
N GLY A 40 -8.38 -0.17 8.59
CA GLY A 40 -9.70 0.46 8.80
C GLY A 40 -9.70 1.40 10.01
N ARG A 41 -9.06 0.99 11.11
CA ARG A 41 -8.91 1.85 12.31
C ARG A 41 -8.08 3.10 12.02
N LEU A 42 -6.97 2.96 11.29
CA LEU A 42 -6.11 4.07 10.91
C LEU A 42 -6.80 5.02 9.94
N LEU A 43 -7.52 4.51 8.93
CA LEU A 43 -8.31 5.34 8.01
C LEU A 43 -9.36 6.18 8.75
N SER A 44 -10.07 5.57 9.70
CA SER A 44 -11.04 6.28 10.53
C SER A 44 -10.38 7.43 11.29
N LYS A 45 -9.22 7.18 11.91
CA LYS A 45 -8.44 8.20 12.60
C LYS A 45 -7.96 9.31 11.66
N ILE A 46 -7.39 8.96 10.51
CA ILE A 46 -6.91 9.92 9.50
C ILE A 46 -8.07 10.79 9.00
N ARG A 47 -9.25 10.20 8.77
CA ARG A 47 -10.44 10.94 8.38
C ARG A 47 -10.80 12.00 9.41
N VAL A 48 -10.82 11.65 10.70
CA VAL A 48 -11.13 12.59 11.78
C VAL A 48 -10.07 13.69 11.87
N ASP A 49 -8.79 13.32 11.80
CA ASP A 49 -7.67 14.23 12.02
C ASP A 49 -7.41 15.16 10.81
N LYS A 50 -7.77 14.75 9.58
CA LYS A 50 -7.47 15.48 8.33
C LYS A 50 -8.70 15.97 7.57
N GLY A 51 -9.91 15.50 7.91
CA GLY A 51 -11.14 15.87 7.22
C GLY A 51 -11.24 15.35 5.78
N PHE A 52 -10.48 14.31 5.42
CA PHE A 52 -10.46 13.79 4.05
C PHE A 52 -11.82 13.22 3.59
N HIS A 53 -12.12 13.45 2.32
CA HIS A 53 -13.32 12.94 1.65
C HIS A 53 -13.16 11.45 1.26
N GLY A 54 -14.29 10.81 0.94
CA GLY A 54 -14.36 9.37 0.70
C GLY A 54 -13.46 8.86 -0.44
N GLU A 55 -13.26 9.66 -1.48
CA GLU A 55 -12.34 9.32 -2.59
C GLU A 55 -10.91 9.16 -2.11
N LYS A 56 -10.35 10.19 -1.45
CA LYS A 56 -8.99 10.14 -0.91
C LYS A 56 -8.78 9.01 0.09
N LEU A 57 -9.80 8.69 0.89
CA LEU A 57 -9.72 7.58 1.84
C LEU A 57 -9.71 6.20 1.17
N ARG A 58 -10.35 6.06 0.00
CA ARG A 58 -10.29 4.82 -0.78
C ARG A 58 -8.91 4.63 -1.38
N ASP A 59 -8.32 5.68 -1.94
CA ASP A 59 -6.97 5.64 -2.49
C ASP A 59 -5.95 5.28 -1.40
N LEU A 60 -6.03 5.97 -0.25
CA LEU A 60 -5.13 5.75 0.89
C LEU A 60 -5.29 4.36 1.54
N HIS A 61 -6.41 3.65 1.30
CA HIS A 61 -6.62 2.33 1.89
C HIS A 61 -5.60 1.32 1.38
N PHE A 62 -5.34 1.33 0.07
CA PHE A 62 -4.36 0.43 -0.54
C PHE A 62 -2.93 0.78 -0.12
N ASP A 63 -2.59 2.07 -0.03
CA ASP A 63 -1.29 2.50 0.51
C ASP A 63 -1.08 2.09 1.96
N LEU A 64 -2.11 2.20 2.80
CA LEU A 64 -2.07 1.72 4.17
C LEU A 64 -1.84 0.21 4.24
N LEU A 65 -2.49 -0.57 3.39
CA LEU A 65 -2.29 -2.02 3.35
C LEU A 65 -0.87 -2.37 2.89
N ILE A 66 -0.31 -1.64 1.93
CA ILE A 66 1.09 -1.79 1.50
C ILE A 66 2.03 -1.49 2.66
N ALA A 67 1.85 -0.35 3.33
CA ALA A 67 2.65 0.07 4.48
C ALA A 67 2.61 -0.93 5.64
N LEU A 68 1.42 -1.38 6.02
CA LEU A 68 1.24 -2.32 7.12
C LEU A 68 1.79 -3.72 6.80
N THR A 69 1.71 -4.14 5.53
CA THR A 69 2.28 -5.42 5.06
C THR A 69 3.80 -5.39 5.06
N ALA A 70 4.41 -4.32 4.55
CA ALA A 70 5.86 -4.15 4.61
C ALA A 70 6.35 -4.15 6.06
N ARG A 71 5.65 -3.42 6.95
CA ARG A 71 5.95 -3.38 8.37
C ARG A 71 5.85 -4.75 9.05
N SER A 72 4.78 -5.51 8.82
CA SER A 72 4.60 -6.83 9.46
C SER A 72 5.63 -7.85 8.98
N ALA A 73 6.10 -7.71 7.73
CA ALA A 73 7.18 -8.52 7.18
C ALA A 73 8.59 -8.05 7.60
N GLY A 74 8.72 -6.95 8.35
CA GLY A 74 10.02 -6.37 8.71
C GLY A 74 10.78 -5.78 7.52
N ALA A 75 10.09 -5.46 6.43
CA ALA A 75 10.67 -4.94 5.20
C ALA A 75 10.74 -3.41 5.19
N ARG A 76 11.66 -2.89 4.36
CA ARG A 76 11.71 -1.47 4.00
C ARG A 76 10.74 -1.20 2.85
N LEU A 77 9.94 -0.15 2.99
CA LEU A 77 9.04 0.34 1.96
C LEU A 77 9.75 1.42 1.15
N VAL A 78 9.87 1.20 -0.16
CA VAL A 78 10.42 2.16 -1.12
C VAL A 78 9.28 2.70 -1.97
N THR A 79 9.16 4.02 -2.10
CA THR A 79 8.07 4.66 -2.85
C THR A 79 8.49 6.02 -3.41
N SER A 80 7.91 6.41 -4.53
CA SER A 80 7.94 7.79 -5.04
C SER A 80 6.72 8.60 -4.59
N ASP A 81 5.69 7.95 -4.02
CA ASP A 81 4.56 8.65 -3.39
C ASP A 81 4.97 9.11 -1.99
N ARG A 82 5.62 10.27 -1.97
CA ARG A 82 6.07 10.88 -0.73
C ARG A 82 4.91 11.25 0.19
N ALA A 83 3.89 11.92 -0.34
CA ALA A 83 2.90 12.60 0.48
C ALA A 83 2.05 11.61 1.30
N ASP A 84 1.58 10.54 0.68
CA ASP A 84 0.69 9.59 1.34
C ASP A 84 1.46 8.69 2.31
N PHE A 85 2.67 8.24 1.93
CA PHE A 85 3.47 7.40 2.82
C PHE A 85 4.12 8.17 3.97
N GLU A 86 4.47 9.45 3.80
CA GLU A 86 4.85 10.31 4.93
C GLU A 86 3.67 10.58 5.87
N LEU A 87 2.46 10.79 5.32
CA LEU A 87 1.25 10.89 6.13
C LEU A 87 1.05 9.59 6.93
N ILE A 88 1.11 8.42 6.30
CA ILE A 88 0.96 7.14 7.00
C ILE A 88 2.05 6.97 8.08
N ALA A 89 3.30 7.34 7.76
CA ALA A 89 4.42 7.26 8.69
C ALA A 89 4.20 8.10 9.97
N SER A 90 3.40 9.17 9.88
CA SER A 90 3.01 9.98 11.04
C SER A 90 2.04 9.28 12.01
N TYR A 91 1.28 8.28 11.55
CA TYR A 91 0.37 7.47 12.38
C TYR A 91 0.98 6.14 12.81
N ARG A 92 1.90 5.60 12.00
CA ARG A 92 2.58 4.33 12.25
C ARG A 92 4.04 4.38 11.82
N ARG A 93 4.93 3.94 12.71
CA ARG A 93 6.35 3.82 12.39
C ARG A 93 6.56 2.82 11.25
N LEU A 94 7.20 3.29 10.18
CA LEU A 94 7.61 2.52 9.01
C LEU A 94 9.13 2.61 8.82
N GLN A 95 9.70 1.62 8.15
CA GLN A 95 11.01 1.75 7.52
C GLN A 95 10.76 2.29 6.10
N LEU A 96 10.81 3.61 5.93
CA LEU A 96 10.43 4.29 4.70
C LEU A 96 11.65 4.86 3.98
N GLU A 97 11.74 4.63 2.69
CA GLU A 97 12.72 5.23 1.78
C GLU A 97 11.97 5.89 0.62
N ILE A 98 12.21 7.19 0.42
CA ILE A 98 11.63 7.94 -0.68
C ILE A 98 12.64 8.00 -1.82
N TRP A 99 12.22 7.59 -3.01
CA TRP A 99 13.00 7.59 -4.25
C TRP A 99 12.57 8.72 -5.18
#